data_AF-A0A952H184-F1
#
_entry.id   AF-A0A952H184-F1
#
_cell.length_a   1.000
_cell.length_b   1.000
_cell.length_c   1.000
_cell.angle_alpha   90.00
_cell.angle_beta   90.00
_cell.angle_gamma   90.00
#
_symmetry.space_group_name_H-M   'P 1'
#
loop_
_entity.id
_entity.type
_entity.pdbx_description
1 polymer ?
#
loop_
_entity_poly.entity_id
_entity_poly.type
_entity_poly.pdbx_seq_one_letter_code
_entity_poly.pdbx_strand_id
1 'polypeptide(L)'
;MKARSLLPRRWREALSPTAQAAAALSPRRSTRAWSLEALEPRVLLSADPVLGAVHLALAPDSGYHVAADDAYHADAHLLSAAGPTMHALSVSSPQSGGGATVLHESDGVYTDASGFASAALQIDGAVSINITGTLGLGGNNTNFIAGNSSSTTDTLTLAATGNIGIHAPVSLGTTNDALSGLTITSAVNVTFDQDVEIKGNLTIDATGIVTFSHGITVGAGGSLTIRGATQLVLQGPVSLAQGGAGSAGNILLAADEIDFLGLASEQITGTGAVTLRPANVATPMAIFSPAGAATSGTLNLDISEMAAFAAGFSGFTFGYVSGGHAQVGAGAVLVGASTAPDSLVMQDSVSIYGGSITVADYSDPNALLRLGANDTLRLDAVNNITLSNAIEADHLALASASGKIQQTDSNVDGRTSEPLRALDLTASAATGVSLNSLEIHQLDVTNTGQGAIPCRRQRHGPERPPRRHQAGGRFRHQHCQQRCAQPQRAGHRLGHQPARGHQRARRRGHAERGR
;
A
#
# COMPACT_ATOMS: atom_id res chain seq x y z
N MET A 1 15.07 42.56 24.50
CA MET A 1 16.53 42.64 24.27
C MET A 1 16.80 42.34 22.80
N LYS A 2 17.53 43.22 22.11
CA LYS A 2 17.88 43.12 20.69
C LYS A 2 19.08 42.19 20.52
N ALA A 3 19.01 41.22 19.62
CA ALA A 3 20.17 40.50 19.10
C ALA A 3 20.27 40.76 17.59
N ARG A 4 21.43 41.29 17.18
CA ARG A 4 21.79 41.72 15.83
C ARG A 4 22.31 40.53 15.03
N SER A 5 21.82 40.35 13.80
CA SER A 5 22.46 39.51 12.79
C SER A 5 23.62 40.26 12.13
N LEU A 6 24.74 39.57 11.95
CA LEU A 6 25.90 39.98 11.16
C LEU A 6 26.01 39.06 9.95
N LEU A 7 26.53 39.63 8.85
CA LEU A 7 27.09 39.01 7.62
C LEU A 7 26.25 39.13 6.33
N PRO A 8 26.91 39.32 5.17
CA PRO A 8 26.77 40.58 4.41
C PRO A 8 26.33 40.45 2.94
N ARG A 9 25.83 41.59 2.46
CA ARG A 9 25.59 41.98 1.06
C ARG A 9 26.82 41.84 0.17
N ARG A 10 26.69 41.18 -0.98
CA ARG A 10 26.97 41.62 -2.38
C ARG A 10 26.19 40.64 -3.25
N TRP A 11 25.24 41.04 -4.09
CA TRP A 11 25.42 41.47 -5.47
C TRP A 11 24.16 42.22 -5.92
N ARG A 12 24.32 43.36 -6.59
CA ARG A 12 23.27 44.09 -7.30
C ARG A 12 23.92 44.78 -8.51
N GLU A 13 23.13 44.91 -9.58
CA GLU A 13 23.37 45.61 -10.85
C GLU A 13 24.03 44.74 -11.94
N ALA A 14 23.55 44.69 -13.19
CA ALA A 14 22.86 45.74 -13.94
C ALA A 14 21.79 45.22 -14.93
N LEU A 15 20.81 46.09 -15.16
CA LEU A 15 19.74 46.01 -16.15
C LEU A 15 20.09 46.91 -17.37
N SER A 16 19.85 46.37 -18.57
CA SER A 16 19.29 47.05 -19.76
C SER A 16 20.22 47.90 -20.69
N PRO A 17 19.72 48.44 -21.82
CA PRO A 17 19.84 47.86 -23.17
C PRO A 17 20.43 48.86 -24.20
N THR A 18 20.69 48.49 -25.46
CA THR A 18 20.61 49.39 -26.65
C THR A 18 20.93 48.69 -27.98
N ALA A 19 20.27 49.20 -29.03
CA ALA A 19 20.30 48.76 -30.42
C ALA A 19 21.39 49.46 -31.27
N GLN A 20 21.80 48.84 -32.39
CA GLN A 20 22.27 49.43 -33.68
C GLN A 20 22.66 48.25 -34.61
N ALA A 21 21.95 47.96 -35.71
CA ALA A 21 21.92 48.59 -37.04
C ALA A 21 23.09 48.23 -38.00
N ALA A 22 22.71 47.50 -39.07
CA ALA A 22 23.15 47.55 -40.48
C ALA A 22 24.55 47.08 -40.94
N ALA A 23 24.56 46.04 -41.80
CA ALA A 23 25.27 45.94 -43.10
C ALA A 23 24.99 44.53 -43.69
N ALA A 24 24.04 44.38 -44.63
CA ALA A 24 24.23 44.40 -46.08
C ALA A 24 25.36 43.47 -46.60
N LEU A 25 24.97 42.35 -47.24
CA LEU A 25 25.60 41.79 -48.46
C LEU A 25 24.72 40.64 -49.01
N SER A 26 24.18 40.85 -50.22
CA SER A 26 23.57 39.81 -51.06
C SER A 26 24.63 38.86 -51.62
N PRO A 27 24.27 37.63 -52.03
CA PRO A 27 24.19 37.41 -53.48
C PRO A 27 23.11 36.42 -53.97
N ARG A 28 22.63 36.75 -55.17
CA ARG A 28 22.25 35.89 -56.31
C ARG A 28 21.07 34.91 -56.17
N ARG A 29 19.98 35.33 -56.83
CA ARG A 29 18.97 34.49 -57.50
C ARG A 29 19.62 33.36 -58.31
N SER A 30 19.16 32.14 -58.07
CA SER A 30 19.16 31.05 -59.05
C SER A 30 17.70 30.68 -59.33
N THR A 31 17.25 31.05 -60.53
CA THR A 31 15.99 30.63 -61.13
C THR A 31 16.18 29.27 -61.80
N ARG A 32 15.55 28.22 -61.28
CA ARG A 32 15.14 27.05 -62.08
C ARG A 32 13.78 26.56 -61.59
N ALA A 33 12.74 27.04 -62.28
CA ALA A 33 11.40 26.49 -62.20
C ALA A 33 11.38 25.09 -62.80
N TRP A 34 10.57 24.24 -62.19
CA TRP A 34 10.33 22.85 -62.57
C TRP A 34 9.45 22.78 -63.82
N SER A 35 9.74 21.82 -64.69
CA SER A 35 8.81 21.33 -65.72
C SER A 35 8.97 19.81 -65.76
N LEU A 36 8.07 19.10 -65.08
CA LEU A 36 7.88 17.67 -65.26
C LEU A 36 6.62 17.50 -66.11
N GLU A 37 6.81 17.03 -67.34
CA GLU A 37 5.71 16.64 -68.23
C GLU A 37 4.95 15.45 -67.62
N ALA A 38 3.63 15.52 -67.65
CA ALA A 38 2.75 14.45 -67.20
C ALA A 38 2.82 13.28 -68.21
N LEU A 39 3.45 12.18 -67.79
CA LEU A 39 3.28 10.88 -68.44
C LEU A 39 1.98 10.26 -67.93
N GLU A 40 0.96 10.22 -68.78
CA GLU A 40 -0.26 9.45 -68.56
C GLU A 40 0.08 7.94 -68.42
N PRO A 41 -0.32 7.26 -67.33
CA PRO A 41 -0.32 5.80 -67.32
C PRO A 41 -1.54 5.30 -68.10
N ARG A 42 -1.33 4.86 -69.34
CA ARG A 42 -2.30 4.03 -70.07
C ARG A 42 -2.28 2.62 -69.48
N VAL A 43 -3.22 2.34 -68.58
CA VAL A 43 -3.55 0.97 -68.17
C VAL A 43 -4.50 0.39 -69.21
N LEU A 44 -4.00 -0.54 -70.02
CA LEU A 44 -4.81 -1.39 -70.89
C LEU A 44 -5.44 -2.50 -70.02
N LEU A 45 -6.72 -2.34 -69.69
CA LEU A 45 -7.56 -3.43 -69.20
C LEU A 45 -7.97 -4.28 -70.41
N SER A 46 -7.27 -5.39 -70.66
CA SER A 46 -7.81 -6.46 -71.50
C SER A 46 -8.79 -7.29 -70.67
N ALA A 47 -10.01 -7.38 -71.16
CA ALA A 47 -11.07 -8.18 -70.58
C ALA A 47 -10.84 -9.67 -70.91
N ASP A 48 -10.61 -10.48 -69.87
CA ASP A 48 -11.07 -11.88 -69.84
C ASP A 48 -11.07 -12.39 -68.39
N PRO A 49 -12.21 -12.87 -67.83
CA PRO A 49 -12.27 -13.35 -66.45
C PRO A 49 -12.11 -14.87 -66.41
N VAL A 50 -10.95 -15.36 -65.94
CA VAL A 50 -10.85 -16.73 -65.43
C VAL A 50 -10.16 -16.69 -64.06
N LEU A 51 -10.93 -17.16 -63.07
CA LEU A 51 -10.66 -17.15 -61.64
C LEU A 51 -9.39 -17.93 -61.26
N GLY A 52 -8.57 -17.30 -60.43
CA GLY A 52 -7.57 -17.94 -59.56
C GLY A 52 -7.35 -17.03 -58.35
N ALA A 53 -7.41 -17.58 -57.14
CA ALA A 53 -7.23 -16.81 -55.91
C ALA A 53 -5.87 -16.10 -55.91
N VAL A 54 -5.89 -14.77 -55.96
CA VAL A 54 -4.70 -13.94 -55.81
C VAL A 54 -4.43 -13.80 -54.31
N HIS A 55 -3.41 -14.50 -53.81
CA HIS A 55 -2.79 -14.16 -52.53
C HIS A 55 -2.01 -12.85 -52.73
N LEU A 56 -2.61 -11.73 -52.33
CA LEU A 56 -1.88 -10.47 -52.19
C LEU A 56 -1.08 -10.54 -50.88
N ALA A 57 0.19 -10.95 -50.96
CA ALA A 57 1.14 -10.73 -49.88
C ALA A 57 1.65 -9.29 -49.98
N LEU A 58 1.07 -8.38 -49.19
CA LEU A 58 1.66 -7.06 -48.98
C LEU A 58 2.86 -7.24 -48.04
N ALA A 59 4.06 -7.31 -48.62
CA ALA A 59 5.30 -7.20 -47.87
C ALA A 59 5.51 -5.73 -47.48
N PRO A 60 5.75 -5.38 -46.20
CA PRO A 60 6.20 -4.05 -45.85
C PRO A 60 7.65 -3.87 -46.32
N ASP A 61 7.94 -2.69 -46.88
CA ASP A 61 9.29 -2.27 -47.28
C ASP A 61 10.20 -2.09 -46.04
N SER A 62 10.70 -3.19 -45.50
CA SER A 62 11.91 -3.21 -44.66
C SER A 62 12.46 -4.64 -44.63
N GLY A 63 13.63 -4.83 -45.27
CA GLY A 63 14.24 -6.13 -45.53
C GLY A 63 14.67 -6.92 -44.30
N TYR A 64 13.75 -7.65 -43.69
CA TYR A 64 14.03 -8.75 -42.78
C TYR A 64 13.22 -10.00 -43.19
N HIS A 65 13.92 -11.10 -43.44
CA HIS A 65 13.33 -12.40 -43.71
C HIS A 65 12.75 -12.98 -42.41
N VAL A 66 11.45 -13.26 -42.39
CA VAL A 66 10.81 -14.06 -41.34
C VAL A 66 10.61 -15.47 -41.89
N ALA A 67 11.28 -16.45 -41.28
CA ALA A 67 11.04 -17.86 -41.53
C ALA A 67 9.74 -18.28 -40.85
N ALA A 68 8.84 -18.91 -41.59
CA ALA A 68 7.58 -19.43 -41.07
C ALA A 68 7.79 -20.83 -40.50
N ASP A 69 7.90 -20.93 -39.18
CA ASP A 69 7.61 -22.12 -38.40
C ASP A 69 7.13 -21.64 -37.03
N ASP A 70 5.81 -21.57 -36.84
CA ASP A 70 5.13 -21.95 -35.60
C ASP A 70 3.61 -21.73 -35.71
N ALA A 71 2.88 -22.69 -35.16
CA ALA A 71 1.45 -22.92 -35.36
C ALA A 71 0.57 -21.88 -34.62
N TYR A 72 -0.26 -21.15 -35.38
CA TYR A 72 -1.37 -20.37 -34.83
C TYR A 72 -2.56 -21.28 -34.52
N HIS A 73 -2.93 -21.40 -33.24
CA HIS A 73 -4.23 -21.93 -32.81
C HIS A 73 -5.26 -20.79 -32.77
N ALA A 74 -6.28 -20.88 -33.63
CA ALA A 74 -7.45 -20.00 -33.60
C ALA A 74 -8.66 -20.79 -33.09
N ASP A 75 -9.20 -20.42 -31.94
CA ASP A 75 -10.52 -20.88 -31.48
C ASP A 75 -11.59 -19.88 -31.96
N ALA A 76 -12.48 -20.33 -32.85
CA ALA A 76 -13.60 -19.55 -33.36
C ALA A 76 -14.91 -19.99 -32.70
N HIS A 77 -15.55 -19.09 -31.95
CA HIS A 77 -16.94 -19.26 -31.53
C HIS A 77 -17.89 -18.89 -32.67
N LEU A 78 -18.73 -19.84 -33.08
CA LEU A 78 -19.74 -19.68 -34.13
C LEU A 78 -21.00 -18.99 -33.59
N LEU A 79 -21.38 -17.86 -34.22
CA LEU A 79 -22.75 -17.38 -34.25
C LEU A 79 -23.19 -17.21 -35.71
N SER A 80 -24.44 -17.60 -35.95
CA SER A 80 -24.97 -18.07 -37.24
C SER A 80 -25.27 -16.98 -38.28
N ALA A 81 -25.03 -17.38 -39.53
CA ALA A 81 -25.81 -17.19 -40.76
C ALA A 81 -25.72 -15.87 -41.57
N ALA A 82 -25.05 -16.03 -42.72
CA ALA A 82 -25.40 -15.55 -44.06
C ALA A 82 -25.03 -14.11 -44.48
N GLY A 83 -23.75 -13.93 -44.81
CA GLY A 83 -23.22 -12.89 -45.70
C GLY A 83 -21.69 -12.90 -45.66
N PRO A 84 -20.97 -12.59 -46.75
CA PRO A 84 -19.51 -12.44 -46.69
C PRO A 84 -19.19 -11.14 -45.95
N THR A 85 -19.17 -11.18 -44.62
CA THR A 85 -18.56 -10.13 -43.82
C THR A 85 -17.04 -10.28 -43.94
N MET A 86 -16.39 -9.32 -44.61
CA MET A 86 -14.96 -9.12 -44.42
C MET A 86 -14.75 -8.75 -42.95
N HIS A 87 -14.37 -9.72 -42.13
CA HIS A 87 -13.80 -9.46 -40.82
C HIS A 87 -12.43 -8.83 -41.08
N ALA A 88 -12.37 -7.50 -41.06
CA ALA A 88 -11.11 -6.81 -40.95
C ALA A 88 -10.55 -7.16 -39.56
N LEU A 89 -9.64 -8.13 -39.53
CA LEU A 89 -8.72 -8.31 -38.42
C LEU A 89 -7.80 -7.08 -38.45
N SER A 90 -8.16 -6.01 -37.74
CA SER A 90 -7.28 -4.86 -37.55
C SER A 90 -6.23 -5.26 -36.53
N VAL A 91 -5.10 -5.80 -36.99
CA VAL A 91 -3.87 -5.81 -36.20
C VAL A 91 -3.25 -4.43 -36.39
N SER A 92 -3.67 -3.45 -35.59
CA SER A 92 -2.96 -2.19 -35.47
C SER A 92 -1.72 -2.42 -34.62
N SER A 93 -0.56 -2.64 -35.24
CA SER A 93 0.69 -2.42 -34.53
C SER A 93 0.81 -0.92 -34.24
N PRO A 94 1.21 -0.51 -33.03
CA PRO A 94 1.55 0.89 -32.75
C PRO A 94 2.64 1.32 -33.74
N GLN A 95 2.30 2.16 -34.71
CA GLN A 95 3.30 2.73 -35.61
C GLN A 95 4.18 3.70 -34.81
N SER A 96 5.50 3.52 -34.86
CA SER A 96 6.49 4.36 -34.18
C SER A 96 6.66 5.77 -34.79
N GLY A 97 5.61 6.34 -35.38
CA GLY A 97 5.60 7.74 -35.80
C GLY A 97 5.45 8.63 -34.58
N GLY A 98 6.12 9.79 -34.54
CA GLY A 98 6.22 10.68 -33.36
C GLY A 98 4.93 11.34 -32.85
N GLY A 99 3.76 10.71 -33.03
CA GLY A 99 2.49 11.05 -32.37
C GLY A 99 2.17 10.06 -31.24
N ALA A 100 1.18 10.40 -30.41
CA ALA A 100 0.66 9.47 -29.40
C ALA A 100 -0.13 8.35 -30.09
N THR A 101 0.10 7.11 -29.67
CA THR A 101 -0.74 5.96 -30.02
C THR A 101 -1.96 5.99 -29.10
N VAL A 102 -3.14 6.14 -29.68
CA VAL A 102 -4.41 5.96 -28.96
C VAL A 102 -4.74 4.48 -28.95
N LEU A 103 -4.97 3.91 -27.77
CA LEU A 103 -5.43 2.55 -27.56
C LEU A 103 -6.88 2.60 -27.10
N HIS A 104 -7.76 1.88 -27.78
CA HIS A 104 -9.17 1.79 -27.45
C HIS A 104 -9.50 0.46 -26.80
N GLU A 105 -10.53 0.43 -25.94
CA GLU A 105 -11.07 -0.82 -25.37
C GLU A 105 -11.41 -1.87 -26.45
N SER A 106 -11.88 -1.42 -27.63
CA SER A 106 -12.21 -2.30 -28.76
C SER A 106 -10.99 -2.96 -29.41
N ASP A 107 -9.78 -2.44 -29.17
CA ASP A 107 -8.57 -2.96 -29.77
C ASP A 107 -8.10 -4.26 -29.11
N GLY A 108 -8.75 -4.66 -28.01
CA GLY A 108 -8.59 -5.95 -27.36
C GLY A 108 -7.37 -6.06 -26.45
N VAL A 109 -6.92 -7.30 -26.23
CA VAL A 109 -5.76 -7.61 -25.37
C VAL A 109 -4.50 -7.65 -26.23
N TYR A 110 -3.53 -6.78 -25.93
CA TYR A 110 -2.24 -6.77 -26.62
C TYR A 110 -1.30 -7.82 -26.00
N THR A 111 -0.71 -8.70 -26.82
CA THR A 111 0.17 -9.79 -26.36
C THR A 111 1.63 -9.70 -26.83
N ASP A 112 1.98 -8.68 -27.61
CA ASP A 112 3.36 -8.40 -28.05
C ASP A 112 3.80 -7.02 -27.57
N ALA A 113 5.02 -6.92 -27.03
CA ALA A 113 5.62 -5.71 -26.49
C ALA A 113 6.25 -4.81 -27.57
N SER A 114 6.40 -5.29 -28.82
CA SER A 114 7.26 -4.69 -29.86
C SER A 114 6.86 -3.28 -30.35
N GLY A 115 5.76 -2.69 -29.86
CA GLY A 115 5.29 -1.35 -30.27
C GLY A 115 5.22 -0.27 -29.20
N PHE A 116 5.40 -0.59 -27.91
CA PHE A 116 5.14 0.38 -26.82
C PHE A 116 6.38 1.11 -26.29
N ALA A 117 7.56 0.60 -26.64
CA ALA A 117 8.82 1.06 -26.05
C ALA A 117 9.21 2.49 -26.44
N SER A 118 8.58 3.14 -27.43
CA SER A 118 9.00 4.44 -27.93
C SER A 118 7.88 5.42 -28.26
N ALA A 119 6.62 5.11 -27.94
CA ALA A 119 5.47 5.97 -28.20
C ALA A 119 4.88 6.58 -26.92
N ALA A 120 4.24 7.75 -27.05
CA ALA A 120 3.27 8.20 -26.08
C ALA A 120 1.99 7.35 -26.22
N LEU A 121 1.31 7.09 -25.11
CA LEU A 121 0.10 6.26 -25.04
C LEU A 121 -1.07 7.08 -24.52
N GLN A 122 -2.17 7.07 -25.26
CA GLN A 122 -3.45 7.60 -24.83
C GLN A 122 -4.42 6.44 -24.69
N ILE A 123 -5.07 6.33 -23.54
CA ILE A 123 -6.01 5.25 -23.23
C ILE A 123 -7.43 5.79 -23.41
N ASP A 124 -8.25 5.08 -24.17
CA ASP A 124 -9.70 5.34 -24.33
C ASP A 124 -10.51 4.17 -23.79
N GLY A 125 -11.18 4.40 -22.66
CA GLY A 125 -11.94 3.36 -21.97
C GLY A 125 -11.05 2.37 -21.21
N ALA A 126 -11.44 1.10 -21.17
CA ALA A 126 -10.71 0.07 -20.44
C ALA A 126 -9.75 -0.72 -21.34
N VAL A 127 -8.44 -0.51 -21.20
CA VAL A 127 -7.41 -1.19 -22.00
C VAL A 127 -6.61 -2.17 -21.16
N SER A 128 -6.31 -3.34 -21.73
CA SER A 128 -5.47 -4.38 -21.10
C SER A 128 -4.30 -4.79 -22.01
N ILE A 129 -3.08 -4.78 -21.46
CA ILE A 129 -1.85 -5.23 -22.14
C ILE A 129 -1.29 -6.42 -21.36
N ASN A 130 -1.24 -7.60 -21.98
CA ASN A 130 -0.86 -8.86 -21.34
C ASN A 130 0.30 -9.53 -22.10
N ILE A 131 1.53 -9.33 -21.65
CA ILE A 131 2.74 -9.78 -22.33
C ILE A 131 3.31 -11.05 -21.69
N THR A 132 3.80 -11.98 -22.52
CA THR A 132 4.73 -13.01 -22.03
C THR A 132 6.14 -12.44 -22.04
N GLY A 133 6.80 -12.35 -20.89
CA GLY A 133 8.13 -11.77 -20.73
C GLY A 133 8.09 -10.36 -20.13
N THR A 134 9.02 -9.49 -20.56
CA THR A 134 9.17 -8.14 -20.02
C THR A 134 8.40 -7.12 -20.86
N LEU A 135 7.71 -6.19 -20.19
CA LEU A 135 7.05 -5.05 -20.81
C LEU A 135 7.83 -3.76 -20.52
N GLY A 136 8.11 -2.97 -21.55
CA GLY A 136 8.67 -1.63 -21.43
C GLY A 136 7.74 -0.61 -22.09
N LEU A 137 7.35 0.42 -21.36
CA LEU A 137 6.51 1.52 -21.85
C LEU A 137 7.29 2.84 -21.85
N GLY A 138 7.22 3.58 -22.96
CA GLY A 138 7.59 5.00 -23.01
C GLY A 138 9.10 5.30 -22.89
N GLY A 139 9.91 4.90 -23.86
CA GLY A 139 11.39 4.95 -23.79
C GLY A 139 12.07 6.30 -24.00
N ASN A 140 11.38 7.44 -23.88
CA ASN A 140 12.01 8.77 -23.83
C ASN A 140 11.16 9.76 -23.01
N ASN A 141 11.78 10.87 -22.59
CA ASN A 141 11.17 11.90 -21.74
C ASN A 141 10.14 12.81 -22.45
N THR A 142 9.89 12.60 -23.75
CA THR A 142 8.82 13.29 -24.48
C THR A 142 7.53 12.46 -24.57
N ASN A 143 7.62 11.18 -24.22
CA ASN A 143 6.47 10.29 -24.16
C ASN A 143 5.70 10.48 -22.86
N PHE A 144 4.44 10.08 -22.85
CA PHE A 144 3.57 10.06 -21.66
C PHE A 144 2.57 8.92 -21.77
N ILE A 145 1.95 8.56 -20.65
CA ILE A 145 0.81 7.65 -20.59
C ILE A 145 -0.34 8.42 -19.93
N ALA A 146 -1.43 8.64 -20.67
CA ALA A 146 -2.55 9.48 -20.23
C ALA A 146 -3.91 8.92 -20.69
N GLY A 147 -4.99 9.48 -20.16
CA GLY A 147 -6.33 9.33 -20.76
C GLY A 147 -6.44 10.13 -22.06
N ASN A 148 -7.49 9.89 -22.84
CA ASN A 148 -7.65 10.48 -24.17
C ASN A 148 -8.54 11.75 -24.20
N SER A 149 -8.92 12.28 -23.04
CA SER A 149 -9.83 13.43 -22.90
C SER A 149 -11.28 13.16 -23.32
N SER A 150 -11.66 11.93 -23.63
CA SER A 150 -13.05 11.60 -23.94
C SER A 150 -13.88 11.57 -22.65
N SER A 151 -15.20 11.44 -22.77
CA SER A 151 -16.06 11.30 -21.58
C SER A 151 -16.00 9.91 -20.95
N THR A 152 -15.31 8.95 -21.58
CA THR A 152 -15.17 7.59 -21.03
C THR A 152 -14.17 7.58 -19.88
N THR A 153 -14.32 6.59 -19.01
CA THR A 153 -13.37 6.38 -17.91
C THR A 153 -12.18 5.59 -18.44
N ASP A 154 -11.01 6.22 -18.42
CA ASP A 154 -9.80 5.62 -18.98
C ASP A 154 -9.05 4.82 -17.91
N THR A 155 -8.96 3.49 -18.09
CA THR A 155 -8.26 2.60 -17.17
C THR A 155 -7.29 1.72 -17.92
N LEU A 156 -6.10 1.53 -17.33
CA LEU A 156 -5.05 0.70 -17.91
C LEU A 156 -4.74 -0.48 -16.99
N THR A 157 -4.81 -1.69 -17.54
CA THR A 157 -4.34 -2.92 -16.87
C THR A 157 -3.12 -3.45 -17.60
N LEU A 158 -2.03 -3.67 -16.87
CA LEU A 158 -0.79 -4.23 -17.39
C LEU A 158 -0.52 -5.58 -16.71
N ALA A 159 -0.22 -6.60 -17.49
CA ALA A 159 0.30 -7.86 -17.00
C ALA A 159 1.51 -8.30 -17.81
N ALA A 160 2.53 -8.81 -17.11
CA ALA A 160 3.73 -9.34 -17.73
C ALA A 160 4.26 -10.50 -16.87
N THR A 161 4.67 -11.62 -17.47
CA THR A 161 5.28 -12.71 -16.70
C THR A 161 6.70 -12.41 -16.23
N GLY A 162 7.32 -11.36 -16.76
CA GLY A 162 8.61 -10.80 -16.37
C GLY A 162 8.48 -9.43 -15.71
N ASN A 163 9.37 -8.51 -16.05
CA ASN A 163 9.38 -7.16 -15.46
C ASN A 163 8.46 -6.20 -16.22
N ILE A 164 7.99 -5.16 -15.53
CA ILE A 164 7.32 -4.01 -16.16
C ILE A 164 8.13 -2.75 -15.86
N GLY A 165 8.65 -2.12 -16.91
CA GLY A 165 9.32 -0.82 -16.86
C GLY A 165 8.45 0.26 -17.50
N ILE A 166 8.21 1.34 -16.76
CA ILE A 166 7.46 2.51 -17.23
C ILE A 166 8.43 3.69 -17.18
N HIS A 167 8.97 4.03 -18.35
CA HIS A 167 10.05 5.00 -18.51
C HIS A 167 9.56 6.41 -18.82
N ALA A 168 8.28 6.55 -19.18
CA ALA A 168 7.59 7.82 -19.39
C ALA A 168 6.72 8.18 -18.17
N PRO A 169 6.44 9.48 -17.94
CA PRO A 169 5.47 9.89 -16.92
C PRO A 169 4.09 9.28 -17.22
N VAL A 170 3.45 8.76 -16.17
CA VAL A 170 2.00 8.52 -16.16
C VAL A 170 1.39 9.82 -15.69
N SER A 171 0.71 10.56 -16.54
CA SER A 171 0.27 11.92 -16.19
C SER A 171 -0.88 12.40 -17.07
N LEU A 172 -1.22 13.67 -16.93
CA LEU A 172 -2.16 14.38 -17.81
C LEU A 172 -1.73 14.44 -19.28
N GLY A 173 -0.44 14.20 -19.59
CA GLY A 173 0.09 14.28 -20.94
C GLY A 173 -0.24 15.60 -21.64
N THR A 174 -0.54 15.53 -22.95
CA THR A 174 -1.07 16.66 -23.72
C THR A 174 -2.59 16.76 -23.71
N THR A 175 -3.27 15.78 -23.09
CA THR A 175 -4.72 15.60 -23.09
C THR A 175 -5.40 16.32 -21.92
N ASN A 176 -4.64 16.78 -20.92
CA ASN A 176 -5.19 17.27 -19.65
C ASN A 176 -6.13 16.25 -18.98
N ASP A 177 -5.93 14.97 -19.28
CA ASP A 177 -6.74 13.88 -18.77
C ASP A 177 -5.87 12.74 -18.28
N ALA A 178 -5.90 12.53 -16.97
CA ALA A 178 -5.13 11.49 -16.32
C ALA A 178 -5.96 10.20 -16.27
N LEU A 179 -5.26 9.07 -16.22
CA LEU A 179 -5.90 7.77 -16.05
C LEU A 179 -6.80 7.76 -14.82
N SER A 180 -8.00 7.23 -14.98
CA SER A 180 -8.94 6.96 -13.88
C SER A 180 -8.55 5.71 -13.09
N GLY A 181 -7.56 4.96 -13.53
CA GLY A 181 -6.95 3.87 -12.77
C GLY A 181 -5.82 3.19 -13.52
N LEU A 182 -4.82 2.73 -12.77
CA LEU A 182 -3.73 1.90 -13.27
C LEU A 182 -3.62 0.65 -12.40
N THR A 183 -3.76 -0.51 -13.04
CA THR A 183 -3.61 -1.81 -12.39
C THR A 183 -2.45 -2.57 -13.03
N ILE A 184 -1.52 -3.05 -12.22
CA ILE A 184 -0.46 -3.95 -12.63
C ILE A 184 -0.67 -5.29 -11.95
N THR A 185 -0.84 -6.36 -12.74
CA THR A 185 -1.06 -7.72 -12.24
C THR A 185 0.07 -8.64 -12.68
N SER A 186 0.57 -9.48 -11.77
CA SER A 186 1.45 -10.62 -12.07
C SER A 186 2.87 -10.28 -12.55
N ALA A 187 3.34 -9.05 -12.34
CA ALA A 187 4.72 -8.68 -12.66
C ALA A 187 5.73 -9.26 -11.65
N VAL A 188 6.97 -9.48 -12.11
CA VAL A 188 8.10 -9.76 -11.20
C VAL A 188 8.56 -8.45 -10.57
N ASN A 189 9.26 -7.61 -11.33
CA ASN A 189 9.61 -6.26 -10.90
C ASN A 189 8.75 -5.22 -11.59
N VAL A 190 8.49 -4.10 -10.91
CA VAL A 190 7.81 -2.94 -11.47
C VAL A 190 8.65 -1.71 -11.21
N THR A 191 8.99 -0.97 -12.26
CA THR A 191 9.77 0.26 -12.14
C THR A 191 9.06 1.40 -12.83
N PHE A 192 8.83 2.49 -12.09
CA PHE A 192 8.47 3.79 -12.62
C PHE A 192 9.69 4.70 -12.56
N ASP A 193 10.19 5.12 -13.72
CA ASP A 193 11.35 6.01 -13.79
C ASP A 193 10.97 7.49 -13.66
N GLN A 194 9.67 7.82 -13.77
CA GLN A 194 9.13 9.18 -13.77
C GLN A 194 7.93 9.29 -12.83
N ASP A 195 7.40 10.51 -12.68
CA ASP A 195 6.22 10.77 -11.85
C ASP A 195 5.00 9.95 -12.31
N VAL A 196 4.18 9.58 -11.34
CA VAL A 196 2.90 8.89 -11.54
C VAL A 196 1.78 9.76 -11.00
N GLU A 197 0.97 10.32 -11.89
CA GLU A 197 -0.22 11.10 -11.59
C GLU A 197 -1.45 10.43 -12.22
N ILE A 198 -2.38 10.00 -11.36
CA ILE A 198 -3.62 9.35 -11.77
C ILE A 198 -4.81 9.93 -10.99
N LYS A 199 -6.02 9.87 -11.55
CA LYS A 199 -7.26 10.33 -10.90
C LYS A 199 -7.93 9.27 -10.03
N GLY A 200 -7.65 7.99 -10.21
CA GLY A 200 -8.26 6.92 -9.40
C GLY A 200 -7.22 5.98 -8.82
N ASN A 201 -7.52 4.69 -8.71
CA ASN A 201 -6.68 3.78 -7.95
C ASN A 201 -5.37 3.42 -8.67
N LEU A 202 -4.27 3.36 -7.92
CA LEU A 202 -3.03 2.70 -8.33
C LEU A 202 -2.96 1.36 -7.61
N THR A 203 -3.04 0.25 -8.35
CA THR A 203 -2.94 -1.09 -7.78
C THR A 203 -1.79 -1.85 -8.44
N ILE A 204 -0.87 -2.38 -7.63
CA ILE A 204 0.28 -3.16 -8.11
C ILE A 204 0.36 -4.47 -7.33
N ASP A 205 0.27 -5.57 -8.05
CA ASP A 205 0.59 -6.90 -7.56
C ASP A 205 1.86 -7.39 -8.25
N ALA A 206 2.95 -7.45 -7.49
CA ALA A 206 4.26 -7.83 -7.98
C ALA A 206 4.93 -8.81 -7.00
N THR A 207 5.81 -9.70 -7.48
CA THR A 207 6.49 -10.69 -6.62
C THR A 207 7.95 -10.36 -6.32
N GLY A 208 8.50 -9.32 -6.96
CA GLY A 208 9.87 -8.85 -6.80
C GLY A 208 9.90 -7.43 -6.24
N ILE A 209 10.74 -6.57 -6.82
CA ILE A 209 10.92 -5.19 -6.36
C ILE A 209 9.96 -4.25 -7.09
N VAL A 210 9.30 -3.38 -6.34
CA VAL A 210 8.53 -2.25 -6.88
C VAL A 210 9.28 -0.95 -6.57
N THR A 211 9.63 -0.19 -7.60
CA THR A 211 10.42 1.04 -7.47
C THR A 211 9.69 2.23 -8.09
N PHE A 212 9.55 3.29 -7.31
CA PHE A 212 9.19 4.61 -7.80
C PHE A 212 10.38 5.55 -7.64
N SER A 213 10.97 5.93 -8.76
CA SER A 213 12.14 6.84 -8.77
C SER A 213 11.74 8.30 -8.52
N HIS A 214 10.45 8.63 -8.66
CA HIS A 214 9.91 9.98 -8.48
C HIS A 214 8.56 9.92 -7.73
N GLY A 215 7.78 11.02 -7.76
CA GLY A 215 6.60 11.19 -6.95
C GLY A 215 5.38 10.41 -7.44
N ILE A 216 4.45 10.17 -6.52
CA ILE A 216 3.15 9.56 -6.78
C ILE A 216 2.05 10.54 -6.37
N THR A 217 1.14 10.85 -7.28
CA THR A 217 -0.07 11.63 -7.02
C THR A 217 -1.29 10.81 -7.41
N VAL A 218 -2.11 10.49 -6.41
CA VAL A 218 -3.37 9.77 -6.56
C VAL A 218 -4.51 10.73 -6.25
N GLY A 219 -5.25 11.10 -7.29
CA GLY A 219 -6.31 12.09 -7.28
C GLY A 219 -7.68 11.53 -6.90
N ALA A 220 -8.67 12.43 -6.87
CA ALA A 220 -10.11 12.18 -6.79
C ALA A 220 -10.59 11.11 -5.76
N GLY A 221 -9.88 10.95 -4.64
CA GLY A 221 -10.21 9.96 -3.61
C GLY A 221 -9.76 8.53 -3.94
N GLY A 222 -8.90 8.35 -4.95
CA GLY A 222 -8.26 7.08 -5.27
C GLY A 222 -7.33 6.58 -4.18
N SER A 223 -7.07 5.27 -4.19
CA SER A 223 -6.20 4.58 -3.23
C SER A 223 -4.90 4.10 -3.88
N LEU A 224 -3.84 4.01 -3.08
CA LEU A 224 -2.57 3.39 -3.44
C LEU A 224 -2.50 2.00 -2.81
N THR A 225 -2.38 0.96 -3.62
CA THR A 225 -2.29 -0.44 -3.17
C THR A 225 -1.12 -1.13 -3.84
N ILE A 226 -0.18 -1.63 -3.04
CA ILE A 226 0.96 -2.43 -3.50
C ILE A 226 1.01 -3.71 -2.67
N ARG A 227 1.07 -4.87 -3.33
CA ARG A 227 1.05 -6.18 -2.66
C ARG A 227 2.03 -7.18 -3.28
N GLY A 228 2.55 -8.04 -2.42
CA GLY A 228 3.32 -9.23 -2.80
C GLY A 228 4.81 -8.98 -3.03
N ALA A 229 5.25 -7.71 -3.04
CA ALA A 229 6.60 -7.33 -3.38
C ALA A 229 7.60 -7.82 -2.30
N THR A 230 8.79 -8.24 -2.71
CA THR A 230 9.88 -8.50 -1.77
C THR A 230 10.44 -7.20 -1.20
N GLN A 231 10.33 -6.11 -1.95
CA GLN A 231 10.77 -4.78 -1.54
C GLN A 231 9.97 -3.71 -2.27
N LEU A 232 9.59 -2.66 -1.56
CA LEU A 232 9.04 -1.43 -2.12
C LEU A 232 10.02 -0.29 -1.89
N VAL A 233 10.40 0.42 -2.94
CA VAL A 233 11.29 1.57 -2.86
C VAL A 233 10.56 2.82 -3.33
N LEU A 234 10.40 3.79 -2.42
CA LEU A 234 9.81 5.10 -2.69
C LEU A 234 10.90 6.17 -2.59
N GLN A 235 11.23 6.83 -3.70
CA GLN A 235 12.28 7.86 -3.75
C GLN A 235 11.72 9.29 -3.86
N GLY A 236 10.41 9.43 -4.05
CA GLY A 236 9.72 10.70 -4.23
C GLY A 236 8.46 10.83 -3.36
N PRO A 237 7.92 12.06 -3.25
CA PRO A 237 6.76 12.32 -2.39
C PRO A 237 5.53 11.54 -2.85
N VAL A 238 4.65 11.21 -1.91
CA VAL A 238 3.38 10.52 -2.18
C VAL A 238 2.23 11.41 -1.72
N SER A 239 1.26 11.67 -2.59
CA SER A 239 0.10 12.48 -2.25
C SER A 239 -1.19 11.81 -2.68
N LEU A 240 -2.11 11.63 -1.74
CA LEU A 240 -3.48 11.18 -2.00
C LEU A 240 -4.42 12.38 -1.80
N ALA A 241 -4.97 12.90 -2.89
CA ALA A 241 -5.89 14.03 -2.87
C ALA A 241 -7.32 13.59 -2.57
N GLN A 242 -8.07 14.46 -1.88
CA GLN A 242 -9.47 14.23 -1.56
C GLN A 242 -10.33 14.16 -2.83
N GLY A 243 -11.31 13.25 -2.84
CA GLY A 243 -12.35 13.22 -3.86
C GLY A 243 -13.44 14.25 -3.60
N GLY A 244 -14.44 14.30 -4.49
CA GLY A 244 -15.62 15.18 -4.34
C GLY A 244 -16.44 14.91 -3.05
N ALA A 245 -16.21 13.77 -2.40
CA ALA A 245 -16.78 13.41 -1.10
C ALA A 245 -15.98 13.92 0.12
N GLY A 246 -14.84 14.61 -0.10
CA GLY A 246 -14.05 15.24 0.96
C GLY A 246 -13.06 14.32 1.70
N SER A 247 -12.85 13.10 1.23
CA SER A 247 -11.85 12.18 1.79
C SER A 247 -10.90 11.67 0.72
N ALA A 248 -9.62 11.54 1.07
CA ALA A 248 -8.65 10.83 0.24
C ALA A 248 -8.86 9.32 0.38
N GLY A 249 -8.37 8.54 -0.59
CA GLY A 249 -8.35 7.08 -0.48
C GLY A 249 -7.30 6.58 0.51
N ASN A 250 -7.16 5.26 0.57
CA ASN A 250 -6.28 4.58 1.52
C ASN A 250 -4.91 4.26 0.90
N ILE A 251 -3.93 4.04 1.77
CA ILE A 251 -2.61 3.50 1.41
C ILE A 251 -2.53 2.08 1.99
N LEU A 252 -2.25 1.09 1.14
CA LEU A 252 -1.88 -0.26 1.54
C LEU A 252 -0.54 -0.63 0.90
N LEU A 253 0.49 -0.79 1.73
CA LEU A 253 1.81 -1.28 1.32
C LEU A 253 2.05 -2.64 1.97
N ALA A 254 2.05 -3.69 1.16
CA ALA A 254 2.29 -5.06 1.59
C ALA A 254 3.52 -5.64 0.88
N ALA A 255 4.69 -5.41 1.47
CA ALA A 255 6.00 -5.82 0.97
C ALA A 255 6.89 -6.33 2.11
N ASP A 256 7.81 -7.24 1.83
CA ASP A 256 8.71 -7.78 2.87
C ASP A 256 9.72 -6.75 3.41
N GLU A 257 10.02 -5.71 2.62
CA GLU A 257 10.72 -4.48 3.05
C GLU A 257 10.10 -3.25 2.36
N ILE A 258 10.10 -2.10 3.04
CA ILE A 258 9.59 -0.83 2.51
C ILE A 258 10.59 0.28 2.81
N ASP A 259 11.23 0.82 1.78
CA ASP A 259 12.23 1.86 1.90
C ASP A 259 11.69 3.23 1.46
N PHE A 260 11.78 4.20 2.37
CA PHE A 260 11.45 5.61 2.11
C PHE A 260 12.73 6.42 1.84
N LEU A 261 13.34 6.19 0.68
CA LEU A 261 14.67 6.71 0.38
C LEU A 261 14.66 8.21 0.08
N GLY A 262 15.34 8.99 0.92
CA GLY A 262 15.51 10.43 0.70
C GLY A 262 14.26 11.27 0.97
N LEU A 263 13.22 10.65 1.56
CA LEU A 263 12.03 11.39 1.97
C LEU A 263 12.28 12.14 3.28
N ALA A 264 12.07 13.44 3.23
CA ALA A 264 11.99 14.29 4.41
C ALA A 264 10.66 14.06 5.15
N SER A 265 10.55 14.64 6.34
CA SER A 265 9.32 14.58 7.12
C SER A 265 8.12 15.13 6.34
N GLU A 266 6.97 14.49 6.52
CA GLU A 266 5.68 14.91 5.96
C GLU A 266 5.59 14.94 4.42
N GLN A 267 6.43 14.17 3.71
CA GLN A 267 6.36 14.02 2.25
C GLN A 267 5.36 12.96 1.75
N ILE A 268 4.75 12.20 2.65
CA ILE A 268 3.62 11.31 2.37
C ILE A 268 2.37 11.93 2.96
N THR A 269 1.45 12.35 2.10
CA THR A 269 0.27 13.15 2.46
C THR A 269 -1.03 12.47 2.06
N GLY A 270 -2.05 12.59 2.92
CA GLY A 270 -3.37 12.00 2.70
C GLY A 270 -4.26 12.15 3.94
N THR A 271 -5.49 11.65 3.85
CA THR A 271 -6.46 11.66 4.97
C THR A 271 -7.13 10.30 5.20
N GLY A 272 -6.90 9.32 4.31
CA GLY A 272 -7.43 7.97 4.46
C GLY A 272 -6.69 7.16 5.52
N ALA A 273 -6.89 5.85 5.52
CA ALA A 273 -6.17 4.93 6.40
C ALA A 273 -4.86 4.47 5.74
N VAL A 274 -3.83 4.24 6.56
CA VAL A 274 -2.56 3.67 6.12
C VAL A 274 -2.43 2.27 6.69
N THR A 275 -2.11 1.29 5.85
CA THR A 275 -1.81 -0.08 6.24
C THR A 275 -0.42 -0.46 5.74
N LEU A 276 0.47 -0.80 6.67
CA LEU A 276 1.83 -1.27 6.38
C LEU A 276 1.96 -2.70 6.93
N ARG A 277 2.40 -3.64 6.08
CA ARG A 277 2.57 -5.03 6.52
C ARG A 277 3.56 -5.78 5.62
N PRO A 278 4.13 -6.89 6.09
CA PRO A 278 4.93 -7.76 5.24
C PRO A 278 4.08 -8.38 4.12
N ALA A 279 4.70 -8.81 3.02
CA ALA A 279 3.98 -9.54 1.98
C ALA A 279 3.50 -10.92 2.49
N ASN A 280 4.30 -11.58 3.32
CA ASN A 280 3.93 -12.82 3.99
C ASN A 280 3.48 -12.58 5.44
N VAL A 281 2.30 -13.10 5.79
CA VAL A 281 1.72 -12.95 7.15
C VAL A 281 2.67 -13.41 8.27
N ALA A 282 3.50 -14.43 8.05
CA ALA A 282 4.39 -14.97 9.06
C ALA A 282 5.68 -14.17 9.26
N THR A 283 5.99 -13.23 8.36
CA THR A 283 7.20 -12.40 8.46
C THR A 283 7.10 -11.48 9.69
N PRO A 284 8.13 -11.42 10.54
CA PRO A 284 8.14 -10.52 11.69
C PRO A 284 8.23 -9.05 11.26
N MET A 285 7.86 -8.15 12.18
CA MET A 285 8.01 -6.71 12.00
C MET A 285 8.84 -6.10 13.14
N ALA A 286 9.62 -5.09 12.80
CA ALA A 286 10.29 -4.21 13.74
C ALA A 286 9.84 -2.78 13.43
N ILE A 287 9.15 -2.12 14.36
CA ILE A 287 8.57 -0.80 14.11
C ILE A 287 9.05 0.22 15.14
N PHE A 288 9.22 1.47 14.75
CA PHE A 288 9.68 2.58 15.58
C PHE A 288 11.09 2.36 16.16
N SER A 289 12.01 1.83 15.33
CA SER A 289 13.43 1.67 15.69
C SER A 289 13.69 0.86 16.97
N PRO A 290 13.16 -0.38 17.11
CA PRO A 290 13.33 -1.14 18.34
C PRO A 290 14.79 -1.51 18.62
N ALA A 291 15.20 -1.45 19.88
CA ALA A 291 16.52 -1.93 20.30
C ALA A 291 16.64 -3.45 20.06
N GLY A 292 17.73 -3.87 19.42
CA GLY A 292 18.01 -5.29 19.16
C GLY A 292 17.19 -5.92 18.03
N ALA A 293 16.51 -5.11 17.21
CA ALA A 293 15.80 -5.59 16.03
C ALA A 293 16.76 -6.24 15.00
N ALA A 294 16.31 -7.33 14.38
CA ALA A 294 16.96 -7.87 13.19
C ALA A 294 16.59 -7.03 11.96
N THR A 295 17.55 -6.82 11.05
CA THR A 295 17.33 -6.10 9.79
C THR A 295 17.16 -7.03 8.59
N SER A 296 17.23 -8.35 8.79
CA SER A 296 17.08 -9.34 7.73
C SER A 296 15.87 -10.22 8.00
N GLY A 297 15.04 -10.44 6.97
CA GLY A 297 13.83 -11.26 7.06
C GLY A 297 12.78 -10.68 8.01
N THR A 298 12.81 -9.37 8.25
CA THR A 298 11.90 -8.61 9.11
C THR A 298 11.56 -7.34 8.35
N LEU A 299 10.27 -6.99 8.25
CA LEU A 299 9.90 -5.66 7.77
C LEU A 299 10.28 -4.65 8.85
N ASN A 300 11.26 -3.82 8.57
CA ASN A 300 11.74 -2.81 9.50
C ASN A 300 11.21 -1.42 9.10
N LEU A 301 10.65 -0.70 10.05
CA LEU A 301 10.10 0.64 9.85
C LEU A 301 10.60 1.52 10.99
N ASP A 302 11.58 2.36 10.71
CA ASP A 302 12.24 3.19 11.69
C ASP A 302 11.49 4.51 11.94
N ILE A 303 11.83 5.23 13.02
CA ILE A 303 11.15 6.48 13.37
C ILE A 303 11.35 7.56 12.30
N SER A 304 12.50 7.60 11.62
CA SER A 304 12.73 8.56 10.52
C SER A 304 11.84 8.29 9.31
N GLU A 305 11.66 7.03 8.96
CA GLU A 305 10.75 6.59 7.90
C GLU A 305 9.30 6.91 8.26
N MET A 306 8.92 6.67 9.51
CA MET A 306 7.57 7.00 9.99
C MET A 306 7.33 8.51 10.03
N ALA A 307 8.36 9.32 10.24
CA ALA A 307 8.26 10.77 10.14
C ALA A 307 7.98 11.28 8.72
N ALA A 308 8.19 10.47 7.67
CA ALA A 308 7.84 10.83 6.30
C ALA A 308 6.33 11.01 6.10
N PHE A 309 5.49 10.42 6.95
CA PHE A 309 4.05 10.62 6.93
C PHE A 309 3.65 11.93 7.60
N ALA A 310 2.83 12.72 6.90
CA ALA A 310 2.18 13.89 7.47
C ALA A 310 1.12 13.49 8.50
N ALA A 311 0.78 14.39 9.41
CA ALA A 311 -0.39 14.21 10.28
C ALA A 311 -1.72 14.27 9.51
N GLY A 312 -2.78 13.74 10.12
CA GLY A 312 -4.15 13.86 9.62
C GLY A 312 -4.65 12.62 8.87
N PHE A 313 -3.89 11.52 8.88
CA PHE A 313 -4.45 10.24 8.45
C PHE A 313 -5.49 9.76 9.44
N SER A 314 -6.52 9.06 8.94
CA SER A 314 -7.56 8.49 9.81
C SER A 314 -7.06 7.39 10.77
N GLY A 315 -5.83 6.92 10.56
CA GLY A 315 -5.13 5.98 11.43
C GLY A 315 -4.15 5.08 10.68
N PHE A 316 -3.25 4.47 11.43
CA PHE A 316 -2.23 3.54 10.95
C PHE A 316 -2.51 2.12 11.42
N THR A 317 -2.40 1.16 10.52
CA THR A 317 -2.48 -0.27 10.82
C THR A 317 -1.19 -0.95 10.42
N PHE A 318 -0.55 -1.61 11.38
CA PHE A 318 0.61 -2.47 11.16
C PHE A 318 0.20 -3.93 11.26
N GLY A 319 0.50 -4.73 10.25
CA GLY A 319 0.26 -6.17 10.24
C GLY A 319 -1.09 -6.62 9.70
N TYR A 320 -1.49 -7.85 10.02
CA TYR A 320 -2.66 -8.53 9.44
C TYR A 320 -3.82 -8.63 10.43
N VAL A 321 -5.02 -8.24 9.98
CA VAL A 321 -6.27 -8.29 10.75
C VAL A 321 -7.22 -9.33 10.15
N SER A 322 -7.78 -10.19 10.99
CA SER A 322 -8.86 -11.11 10.61
C SER A 322 -9.86 -11.23 11.76
N GLY A 323 -11.15 -11.06 11.47
CA GLY A 323 -12.20 -11.11 12.50
C GLY A 323 -12.09 -10.02 13.59
N GLY A 324 -11.43 -8.90 13.31
CA GLY A 324 -11.23 -7.80 14.27
C GLY A 324 -10.07 -8.00 15.26
N HIS A 325 -9.29 -9.06 15.09
CA HIS A 325 -8.08 -9.39 15.87
C HIS A 325 -6.88 -9.63 14.94
N ALA A 326 -5.68 -9.75 15.52
CA ALA A 326 -4.51 -10.18 14.78
C ALA A 326 -4.76 -11.54 14.10
N GLN A 327 -4.37 -11.65 12.83
CA GLN A 327 -4.54 -12.87 12.06
C GLN A 327 -3.70 -14.02 12.64
N VAL A 328 -4.29 -15.21 12.76
CA VAL A 328 -3.57 -16.43 13.16
C VAL A 328 -2.43 -16.70 12.17
N GLY A 329 -1.24 -16.98 12.71
CA GLY A 329 -0.02 -17.15 11.92
C GLY A 329 0.74 -15.85 11.62
N ALA A 330 0.27 -14.70 12.12
CA ALA A 330 1.02 -13.45 12.04
C ALA A 330 2.42 -13.57 12.67
N GLY A 331 3.41 -12.93 12.06
CA GLY A 331 4.77 -12.83 12.61
C GLY A 331 4.83 -12.05 13.92
N ALA A 332 5.92 -12.23 14.67
CA ALA A 332 6.15 -11.45 15.89
C ALA A 332 6.43 -9.97 15.55
N VAL A 333 6.00 -9.06 16.42
CA VAL A 333 6.23 -7.62 16.28
C VAL A 333 7.05 -7.12 17.44
N LEU A 334 8.19 -6.51 17.13
CA LEU A 334 8.99 -5.76 18.07
C LEU A 334 8.70 -4.27 17.86
N VAL A 335 8.32 -3.58 18.93
CA VAL A 335 7.92 -2.17 18.91
C VAL A 335 8.96 -1.37 19.67
N GLY A 336 9.48 -0.35 19.04
CA GLY A 336 10.44 0.56 19.62
C GLY A 336 9.81 1.80 20.24
N ALA A 337 10.66 2.78 20.48
CA ALA A 337 10.39 4.02 21.18
C ALA A 337 11.37 5.09 20.72
N SER A 338 11.00 6.36 20.89
CA SER A 338 11.92 7.46 20.61
C SER A 338 12.76 7.78 21.84
N THR A 339 14.05 8.03 21.63
CA THR A 339 14.97 8.51 22.67
C THR A 339 15.05 10.05 22.73
N ALA A 340 14.47 10.74 21.74
CA ALA A 340 14.43 12.19 21.73
C ALA A 340 13.39 12.70 22.75
N PRO A 341 13.76 13.60 23.68
CA PRO A 341 12.84 14.13 24.67
C PRO A 341 11.59 14.74 24.04
N ASP A 342 10.43 14.45 24.62
CA ASP A 342 9.12 14.94 24.20
C ASP A 342 8.68 14.63 22.77
N SER A 343 9.45 13.82 22.02
CA SER A 343 9.09 13.45 20.65
C SER A 343 7.96 12.42 20.61
N LEU A 344 7.16 12.50 19.55
CA LEU A 344 6.15 11.50 19.22
C LEU A 344 6.78 10.48 18.27
N VAL A 345 6.43 9.20 18.41
CA VAL A 345 6.78 8.20 17.39
C VAL A 345 5.85 8.30 16.19
N MET A 346 4.61 8.77 16.40
CA MET A 346 3.57 8.95 15.38
C MET A 346 2.61 10.09 15.80
N GLN A 347 2.07 10.79 14.80
CA GLN A 347 1.17 11.94 14.99
C GLN A 347 -0.32 11.57 14.98
N ASP A 348 -0.67 10.36 14.55
CA ASP A 348 -2.04 9.85 14.44
C ASP A 348 -2.16 8.50 15.17
N SER A 349 -3.40 8.04 15.35
CA SER A 349 -3.73 6.77 16.01
C SER A 349 -3.10 5.55 15.32
N VAL A 350 -2.59 4.61 16.14
CA VAL A 350 -1.81 3.44 15.68
C VAL A 350 -2.44 2.15 16.20
N SER A 351 -2.65 1.19 15.30
CA SER A 351 -3.05 -0.19 15.63
C SER A 351 -2.01 -1.19 15.11
N ILE A 352 -1.46 -1.99 16.00
CA ILE A 352 -0.41 -2.97 15.70
C ILE A 352 -0.97 -4.37 15.94
N TYR A 353 -0.90 -5.22 14.91
CA TYR A 353 -1.39 -6.59 14.91
C TYR A 353 -0.25 -7.57 14.67
N GLY A 354 -0.10 -8.55 15.58
CA GLY A 354 1.02 -9.49 15.52
C GLY A 354 0.73 -10.88 16.08
N GLY A 355 1.60 -11.84 15.79
CA GLY A 355 1.58 -13.15 16.44
C GLY A 355 1.91 -13.03 17.92
N SER A 356 2.88 -12.19 18.27
CA SER A 356 3.18 -11.71 19.61
C SER A 356 3.70 -10.29 19.50
N ILE A 357 3.50 -9.46 20.52
CA ILE A 357 3.99 -8.07 20.52
C ILE A 357 4.91 -7.88 21.71
N THR A 358 6.09 -7.30 21.47
CA THR A 358 7.01 -6.85 22.52
C THR A 358 7.31 -5.38 22.33
N VAL A 359 7.02 -4.55 23.31
CA VAL A 359 7.55 -3.18 23.40
C VAL A 359 8.93 -3.26 24.04
N ALA A 360 9.96 -2.98 23.24
CA ALA A 360 11.36 -3.17 23.60
C ALA A 360 11.81 -2.18 24.67
N ASP A 361 12.65 -2.66 25.59
CA ASP A 361 13.41 -1.81 26.51
C ASP A 361 14.69 -1.30 25.84
N TYR A 362 15.16 -0.15 26.29
CA TYR A 362 16.34 0.52 25.74
C TYR A 362 17.41 0.65 26.82
N SER A 363 18.65 0.87 26.40
CA SER A 363 19.70 1.31 27.32
C SER A 363 19.62 2.81 27.62
N ASP A 364 18.95 3.57 26.73
CA ASP A 364 18.69 4.98 26.97
C ASP A 364 17.44 5.11 27.85
N PRO A 365 17.58 5.65 29.07
CA PRO A 365 16.47 5.73 29.98
C PRO A 365 15.35 6.66 29.52
N ASN A 366 15.60 7.54 28.56
CA ASN A 366 14.59 8.47 28.05
C ASN A 366 13.75 7.87 26.91
N ALA A 367 13.99 6.61 26.52
CA ALA A 367 13.19 5.96 25.50
C ALA A 367 11.71 5.91 25.91
N LEU A 368 10.83 6.52 25.12
CA LEU A 368 9.40 6.55 25.39
C LEU A 368 8.61 6.24 24.10
N LEU A 369 7.69 5.28 24.19
CA LEU A 369 6.71 5.06 23.13
C LEU A 369 5.56 6.05 23.33
N ARG A 370 5.57 7.15 22.59
CA ARG A 370 4.63 8.26 22.74
C ARG A 370 3.81 8.55 21.47
N LEU A 371 2.49 8.64 21.61
CA LEU A 371 1.59 9.11 20.56
C LEU A 371 1.07 10.53 20.83
N GLY A 372 0.47 11.14 19.80
CA GLY A 372 -0.21 12.43 19.88
C GLY A 372 -1.39 12.46 20.85
N ALA A 373 -1.83 13.68 21.19
CA ALA A 373 -2.98 13.87 22.06
C ALA A 373 -4.27 13.44 21.36
N ASN A 374 -5.16 12.78 22.10
CA ASN A 374 -6.39 12.11 21.65
C ASN A 374 -6.18 10.89 20.75
N ASP A 375 -4.94 10.45 20.54
CA ASP A 375 -4.66 9.26 19.75
C ASP A 375 -4.74 7.98 20.56
N THR A 376 -5.10 6.91 19.85
CA THR A 376 -5.15 5.56 20.39
C THR A 376 -3.92 4.76 19.98
N LEU A 377 -3.25 4.14 20.95
CA LEU A 377 -2.34 3.02 20.71
C LEU A 377 -3.08 1.71 20.96
N ARG A 378 -3.25 0.91 19.91
CA ARG A 378 -3.76 -0.46 20.02
C ARG A 378 -2.66 -1.47 19.76
N LEU A 379 -2.48 -2.41 20.69
CA LEU A 379 -1.65 -3.60 20.53
C LEU A 379 -2.57 -4.82 20.57
N ASP A 380 -2.66 -5.55 19.47
CA ASP A 380 -3.50 -6.75 19.33
C ASP A 380 -2.63 -7.93 18.90
N ALA A 381 -2.58 -8.96 19.73
CA ALA A 381 -1.75 -10.13 19.49
C ALA A 381 -2.56 -11.43 19.54
N VAL A 382 -2.14 -12.40 18.72
CA VAL A 382 -2.64 -13.79 18.86
C VAL A 382 -2.15 -14.40 20.18
N ASN A 383 -0.85 -14.30 20.43
CA ASN A 383 -0.17 -14.80 21.62
C ASN A 383 0.07 -13.65 22.61
N ASN A 384 1.27 -13.54 23.17
CA ASN A 384 1.55 -12.62 24.28
C ASN A 384 1.79 -11.18 23.83
N ILE A 385 1.47 -10.25 24.73
CA ILE A 385 1.94 -8.87 24.72
C ILE A 385 2.88 -8.68 25.92
N THR A 386 4.12 -8.25 25.66
CA THR A 386 5.11 -7.90 26.68
C THR A 386 5.48 -6.43 26.55
N LEU A 387 5.41 -5.70 27.66
CA LEU A 387 5.68 -4.27 27.73
C LEU A 387 6.89 -4.06 28.64
N SER A 388 8.05 -3.79 28.05
CA SER A 388 9.31 -3.63 28.79
C SER A 388 9.77 -2.18 28.91
N ASN A 389 9.03 -1.23 28.32
CA ASN A 389 9.36 0.19 28.33
C ASN A 389 8.13 1.05 28.62
N ALA A 390 8.36 2.32 28.92
CA ALA A 390 7.32 3.29 29.19
C ALA A 390 6.50 3.57 27.92
N ILE A 391 5.20 3.77 28.12
CA ILE A 391 4.23 4.08 27.06
C ILE A 391 3.41 5.28 27.50
N GLU A 392 3.21 6.25 26.60
CA GLU A 392 2.34 7.39 26.80
C GLU A 392 1.39 7.56 25.59
N ALA A 393 0.09 7.38 25.83
CA ALA A 393 -0.96 7.61 24.85
C ALA A 393 -2.27 7.94 25.58
N ASP A 394 -3.14 8.78 25.03
CA ASP A 394 -4.40 9.09 25.71
C ASP A 394 -5.30 7.86 25.85
N HIS A 395 -5.36 7.03 24.81
CA HIS A 395 -6.08 5.76 24.84
C HIS A 395 -5.14 4.59 24.54
N LEU A 396 -5.08 3.62 25.45
CA LEU A 396 -4.30 2.40 25.29
C LEU A 396 -5.23 1.18 25.27
N ALA A 397 -5.18 0.41 24.18
CA ALA A 397 -5.97 -0.79 24.01
C ALA A 397 -5.06 -2.01 23.79
N LEU A 398 -5.13 -2.97 24.71
CA LEU A 398 -4.32 -4.18 24.71
C LEU A 398 -5.21 -5.40 24.56
N ALA A 399 -4.99 -6.21 23.52
CA ALA A 399 -5.76 -7.42 23.28
C ALA A 399 -4.84 -8.60 22.99
N SER A 400 -4.97 -9.68 23.76
CA SER A 400 -4.24 -10.93 23.55
C SER A 400 -5.26 -12.07 23.42
N ALA A 401 -5.43 -12.59 22.20
CA ALA A 401 -6.51 -13.52 21.89
C ALA A 401 -6.34 -14.87 22.60
N SER A 402 -5.11 -15.38 22.68
CA SER A 402 -4.77 -16.69 23.28
C SER A 402 -3.68 -16.61 24.34
N GLY A 403 -3.00 -15.47 24.48
CA GLY A 403 -1.86 -15.29 25.37
C GLY A 403 -2.17 -14.49 26.64
N LYS A 404 -1.11 -13.91 27.21
CA LYS A 404 -1.15 -12.99 28.35
C LYS A 404 -0.66 -11.60 27.95
N ILE A 405 -1.05 -10.62 28.74
CA ILE A 405 -0.49 -9.26 28.71
C ILE A 405 0.37 -9.08 29.96
N GLN A 406 1.61 -8.64 29.82
CA GLN A 406 2.50 -8.40 30.95
C GLN A 406 3.35 -7.15 30.79
N GLN A 407 3.49 -6.38 31.86
CA GLN A 407 4.63 -5.47 32.04
C GLN A 407 5.78 -6.22 32.68
N THR A 408 6.98 -6.00 32.17
CA THR A 408 8.22 -6.55 32.70
C THR A 408 9.15 -5.41 33.07
N ASP A 409 9.61 -5.40 34.31
CA ASP A 409 10.69 -4.50 34.75
C ASP A 409 12.00 -5.04 34.18
N SER A 410 12.34 -4.56 32.99
CA SER A 410 13.67 -4.76 32.44
C SER A 410 14.56 -3.65 33.01
N ASN A 411 15.77 -3.99 33.44
CA ASN A 411 16.70 -3.05 34.10
C ASN A 411 17.88 -2.73 33.18
N VAL A 412 17.65 -2.62 31.87
CA VAL A 412 18.71 -2.42 30.86
C VAL A 412 19.26 -1.00 30.93
N ASP A 413 18.40 -0.01 31.17
CA ASP A 413 18.75 1.41 31.36
C ASP A 413 19.00 1.80 32.83
N GLY A 414 18.86 0.86 33.77
CA GLY A 414 18.93 1.14 35.21
C GLY A 414 17.64 1.72 35.81
N ARG A 415 16.56 1.83 35.03
CA ARG A 415 15.21 2.12 35.52
C ARG A 415 14.46 0.81 35.73
N THR A 416 13.44 0.92 36.57
CA THR A 416 12.50 -0.17 36.85
C THR A 416 11.14 0.46 36.98
N SER A 417 10.09 -0.34 36.76
CA SER A 417 8.71 0.12 36.87
C SER A 417 8.38 1.20 35.84
N GLU A 418 8.74 0.98 34.58
CA GLU A 418 8.38 1.85 33.46
C GLU A 418 6.85 1.98 33.35
N PRO A 419 6.29 3.19 33.52
CA PRO A 419 4.84 3.34 33.64
C PRO A 419 4.13 3.25 32.29
N LEU A 420 2.91 2.69 32.29
CA LEU A 420 1.92 2.96 31.25
C LEU A 420 1.12 4.20 31.66
N ARG A 421 1.20 5.25 30.85
CA ARG A 421 0.53 6.53 31.02
C ARG A 421 -0.60 6.64 30.01
N ALA A 422 -1.83 6.70 30.49
CA ALA A 422 -3.01 6.85 29.64
C ALA A 422 -4.20 7.46 30.36
N LEU A 423 -5.10 8.11 29.63
CA LEU A 423 -6.40 8.47 30.17
C LEU A 423 -7.24 7.20 30.33
N ASP A 424 -7.33 6.38 29.28
CA ASP A 424 -8.07 5.13 29.30
C ASP A 424 -7.17 3.95 28.92
N LEU A 425 -7.16 2.92 29.76
CA LEU A 425 -6.53 1.64 29.47
C LEU A 425 -7.59 0.53 29.44
N THR A 426 -7.70 -0.14 28.29
CA THR A 426 -8.44 -1.40 28.14
C THR A 426 -7.47 -2.55 27.91
N ALA A 427 -7.60 -3.64 28.68
CA ALA A 427 -6.76 -4.82 28.51
C ALA A 427 -7.60 -6.10 28.55
N SER A 428 -7.49 -6.93 27.51
CA SER A 428 -8.16 -8.23 27.43
C SER A 428 -7.16 -9.32 27.08
N ALA A 429 -7.09 -10.38 27.89
CA ALA A 429 -6.22 -11.53 27.63
C ALA A 429 -6.90 -12.86 27.97
N ALA A 430 -6.41 -13.97 27.41
CA ALA A 430 -6.93 -15.30 27.70
C ALA A 430 -6.24 -15.99 28.89
N THR A 431 -4.96 -15.69 29.14
CA THR A 431 -4.14 -16.40 30.15
C THR A 431 -3.59 -15.50 31.26
N GLY A 432 -4.06 -14.25 31.33
CA GLY A 432 -3.76 -13.33 32.42
C GLY A 432 -3.30 -11.94 31.97
N VAL A 433 -3.46 -10.98 32.87
CA VAL A 433 -3.03 -9.58 32.68
C VAL A 433 -2.24 -9.15 33.90
N SER A 434 -0.94 -8.86 33.73
CA SER A 434 -0.03 -8.45 34.81
C SER A 434 0.56 -7.07 34.52
N LEU A 435 -0.01 -6.04 35.15
CA LEU A 435 0.38 -4.64 34.91
C LEU A 435 0.79 -3.98 36.23
N ASN A 436 2.09 -3.81 36.41
CA ASN A 436 2.68 -3.47 37.71
C ASN A 436 3.00 -1.99 37.88
N SER A 437 3.04 -1.22 36.79
CA SER A 437 3.37 0.20 36.81
C SER A 437 2.38 0.99 35.94
N LEU A 438 1.34 1.51 36.58
CA LEU A 438 0.24 2.21 35.91
C LEU A 438 0.06 3.63 36.45
N GLU A 439 0.00 4.59 35.54
CA GLU A 439 -0.36 6.00 35.73
C GLU A 439 -1.55 6.34 34.83
N ILE A 440 -2.72 5.79 35.17
CA ILE A 440 -3.92 5.85 34.32
C ILE A 440 -5.12 6.48 35.00
N HIS A 441 -6.05 7.07 34.23
CA HIS A 441 -7.31 7.61 34.77
C HIS A 441 -8.41 6.53 34.88
N GLN A 442 -8.71 5.81 33.80
CA GLN A 442 -9.65 4.70 33.75
C GLN A 442 -8.94 3.39 33.37
N LEU A 443 -9.37 2.29 34.01
CA LEU A 443 -8.86 0.95 33.78
C LEU A 443 -10.01 -0.03 33.60
N ASP A 444 -10.05 -0.70 32.45
CA ASP A 444 -10.91 -1.87 32.21
C ASP A 444 -10.04 -3.08 31.86
N VAL A 445 -10.15 -4.16 32.65
CA VAL A 445 -9.34 -5.36 32.46
C VAL A 445 -10.23 -6.60 32.48
N THR A 446 -10.14 -7.38 31.41
CA THR A 446 -10.84 -8.66 31.26
C THR A 446 -9.83 -9.79 31.10
N ASN A 447 -10.02 -10.87 31.86
CA ASN A 447 -9.36 -12.15 31.59
C ASN A 447 -10.43 -13.17 31.19
N THR A 448 -10.39 -13.65 29.96
CA THR A 448 -11.42 -14.52 29.38
C THR A 448 -11.20 -16.00 29.69
N GLY A 449 -9.97 -16.39 30.10
CA GLY A 449 -9.62 -17.77 30.44
C GLY A 449 -9.08 -17.94 31.86
N GLN A 450 -8.20 -18.92 32.04
CA GLN A 450 -7.56 -19.21 33.33
C GLN A 450 -6.35 -18.30 33.52
N GLY A 451 -6.30 -17.52 34.60
CA GLY A 451 -5.15 -16.68 34.92
C GLY A 451 -5.49 -15.59 35.94
N ALA A 452 -4.45 -15.07 36.60
CA ALA A 452 -4.61 -13.97 37.56
C ALA A 452 -4.65 -12.60 36.85
N ILE A 453 -5.25 -11.62 37.52
CA ILE A 453 -5.20 -10.21 37.12
C ILE A 453 -4.51 -9.41 38.25
N PRO A 454 -3.17 -9.45 38.36
CA PRO A 454 -2.45 -8.52 39.23
C PRO A 454 -2.31 -7.16 38.53
N CYS A 455 -2.92 -6.12 39.12
CA CYS A 455 -2.73 -4.73 38.70
C CYS A 455 -2.27 -3.88 39.88
N ARG A 456 -1.21 -3.07 39.70
CA ARG A 456 -0.74 -2.11 40.71
C ARG A 456 -0.72 -0.69 40.11
N ARG A 457 -1.44 0.22 40.75
CA ARG A 457 -1.42 1.64 40.41
C ARG A 457 -0.31 2.32 41.21
N GLN A 458 0.57 3.06 40.56
CA GLN A 458 1.51 3.90 41.29
C GLN A 458 0.72 5.04 41.95
N ARG A 459 0.87 5.19 43.27
CA ARG A 459 0.33 6.36 43.98
C ARG A 459 1.32 7.49 43.78
N HIS A 460 0.96 8.54 43.04
CA HIS A 460 1.66 9.81 43.21
C HIS A 460 1.54 10.24 44.68
N GLY A 461 2.68 10.55 45.29
CA GLY A 461 2.72 11.18 46.62
C GLY A 461 1.89 12.47 46.62
N PRO A 462 1.44 12.94 47.80
CA PRO A 462 0.46 14.03 47.87
C PRO A 462 1.02 15.30 47.23
N GLU A 463 0.50 15.66 46.05
CA GLU A 463 0.57 17.02 45.56
C GLU A 463 -0.04 17.92 46.64
N ARG A 464 0.73 18.92 47.08
CA ARG A 464 0.20 19.98 47.94
C ARG A 464 -0.99 20.61 47.22
N PRO A 465 -2.18 20.65 47.83
CA PRO A 465 -3.35 21.20 47.17
C PRO A 465 -3.12 22.69 46.87
N PRO A 466 -3.37 23.17 45.65
CA PRO A 466 -3.45 24.58 45.39
C PRO A 466 -4.57 25.18 46.23
N ARG A 467 -4.27 26.31 46.88
CA ARG A 467 -5.23 27.03 47.72
C ARG A 467 -6.44 27.45 46.88
N ARG A 468 -7.59 26.84 47.19
CA ARG A 468 -8.98 27.31 47.02
C ARG A 468 -9.32 28.04 45.70
N HIS A 469 -10.10 27.38 44.86
CA HIS A 469 -11.47 27.82 44.57
C HIS A 469 -12.33 26.59 44.23
N GLN A 470 -13.52 26.53 44.84
CA GLN A 470 -14.48 25.44 44.75
C GLN A 470 -15.11 25.38 43.35
N ALA A 471 -15.02 24.21 42.69
CA ALA A 471 -16.06 23.71 41.79
C ALA A 471 -16.00 22.17 41.85
N GLY A 472 -17.11 21.55 42.26
CA GLY A 472 -17.17 20.13 42.60
C GLY A 472 -17.08 19.22 41.38
N GLY A 473 -15.97 18.51 41.23
CA GLY A 473 -15.87 17.27 40.46
C GLY A 473 -15.71 16.10 41.42
N ARG A 474 -16.73 15.24 41.53
CA ARG A 474 -16.65 14.00 42.32
C ARG A 474 -15.71 13.03 41.62
N PHE A 475 -14.55 12.74 42.23
CA PHE A 475 -13.75 11.56 41.93
C PHE A 475 -14.60 10.30 42.19
N ARG A 476 -15.02 9.59 41.14
CA ARG A 476 -15.58 8.24 41.27
C ARG A 476 -14.43 7.24 41.24
N HIS A 477 -14.19 6.59 42.37
CA HIS A 477 -13.43 5.34 42.42
C HIS A 477 -14.19 4.26 41.63
N GLN A 478 -13.65 3.80 40.50
CA GLN A 478 -14.10 2.54 39.89
C GLN A 478 -13.17 1.41 40.30
N HIS A 479 -13.81 0.35 40.81
CA HIS A 479 -13.17 -0.89 41.21
C HIS A 479 -12.54 -1.58 40.01
N CYS A 480 -11.37 -2.20 40.18
CA CYS A 480 -10.90 -3.30 39.33
C CYS A 480 -11.97 -4.41 39.42
N GLN A 481 -12.94 -4.40 38.50
CA GLN A 481 -14.01 -5.39 38.48
C GLN A 481 -13.49 -6.64 37.78
N GLN A 482 -13.07 -7.61 38.57
CA GLN A 482 -12.69 -8.92 38.09
C GLN A 482 -13.95 -9.64 37.53
N ARG A 483 -14.22 -9.51 36.23
CA ARG A 483 -15.21 -10.34 35.54
C ARG A 483 -14.54 -11.63 35.08
N CYS A 484 -14.37 -12.57 36.01
CA CYS A 484 -14.05 -13.95 35.63
C CYS A 484 -15.29 -14.56 34.98
N ALA A 485 -15.22 -14.87 33.68
CA ALA A 485 -16.22 -15.71 33.04
C ALA A 485 -16.17 -17.11 33.68
N GLN A 486 -17.19 -17.47 34.47
CA GLN A 486 -17.31 -18.84 34.98
C GLN A 486 -17.55 -19.79 33.79
N PRO A 487 -16.80 -20.90 33.67
CA PRO A 487 -17.09 -21.90 32.65
C PRO A 487 -18.46 -22.51 32.93
N GLN A 488 -19.36 -22.46 31.95
CA GLN A 488 -20.67 -23.10 32.02
C GLN A 488 -20.48 -24.61 32.26
N ARG A 489 -20.68 -25.04 33.51
CA ARG A 489 -20.85 -26.45 33.83
C ARG A 489 -22.18 -26.92 33.23
N ALA A 490 -22.10 -27.76 32.21
CA ALA A 490 -23.23 -28.54 31.72
C ALA A 490 -23.76 -29.43 32.86
N GLY A 491 -24.79 -28.96 33.53
CA GLY A 491 -25.52 -29.70 34.55
C GLY A 491 -26.50 -30.67 33.91
N HIS A 492 -26.10 -31.92 33.72
CA HIS A 492 -27.03 -33.04 33.55
C HIS A 492 -27.87 -33.20 34.83
N ARG A 493 -29.12 -32.71 34.80
CA ARG A 493 -30.13 -33.02 35.81
C ARG A 493 -30.94 -34.24 35.36
N LEU A 494 -30.81 -35.29 36.15
CA LEU A 494 -31.67 -36.47 36.19
C LEU A 494 -33.12 -36.03 36.48
N GLY A 495 -34.03 -36.38 35.57
CA GLY A 495 -35.48 -36.23 35.72
C GLY A 495 -36.15 -37.58 35.79
N HIS A 496 -36.89 -37.80 36.88
CA HIS A 496 -37.67 -38.97 37.25
C HIS A 496 -38.59 -39.54 36.14
N GLN A 497 -38.65 -40.88 36.09
CA GLN A 497 -39.76 -41.66 35.52
C GLN A 497 -41.09 -41.41 36.26
N PRO A 498 -42.22 -41.75 35.62
CA PRO A 498 -42.97 -42.89 36.18
C PRO A 498 -43.50 -43.91 35.15
N ALA A 499 -43.28 -45.17 35.51
CA ALA A 499 -44.19 -46.32 35.52
C ALA A 499 -44.86 -46.89 34.23
N ARG A 500 -44.87 -48.23 34.24
CA ARG A 500 -45.66 -49.24 33.48
C ARG A 500 -45.04 -49.65 32.14
N GLY A 501 -44.80 -50.93 31.84
CA GLY A 501 -45.08 -52.16 32.56
C GLY A 501 -44.62 -53.36 31.71
N HIS A 502 -44.58 -54.52 32.36
CA HIS A 502 -44.66 -55.86 31.79
C HIS A 502 -43.52 -56.45 30.93
N GLN A 503 -43.08 -57.61 31.47
CA GLN A 503 -42.83 -58.89 30.80
C GLN A 503 -41.40 -59.24 30.33
N ARG A 504 -40.82 -60.16 31.12
CA ARG A 504 -40.28 -61.47 30.72
C ARG A 504 -39.17 -61.53 29.67
N ALA A 505 -38.04 -62.12 30.11
CA ALA A 505 -37.34 -63.30 29.55
C ALA A 505 -35.82 -63.04 29.45
N ARG A 506 -35.03 -63.66 30.34
CA ARG A 506 -34.19 -64.86 30.07
C ARG A 506 -33.07 -64.66 29.03
N ARG A 507 -31.82 -64.74 29.51
CA ARG A 507 -30.61 -65.48 29.02
C ARG A 507 -29.36 -64.59 29.21
N ARG A 508 -28.42 -64.93 30.11
CA ARG A 508 -27.32 -65.92 30.00
C ARG A 508 -26.34 -65.66 28.84
N GLY A 509 -25.06 -65.50 29.20
CA GLY A 509 -23.85 -65.65 28.35
C GLY A 509 -22.84 -64.53 28.62
N HIS A 510 -21.79 -64.75 29.44
CA HIS A 510 -20.43 -65.18 29.03
C HIS A 510 -19.85 -64.31 27.90
N ALA A 511 -18.86 -63.44 28.16
CA ALA A 511 -17.42 -63.71 28.35
C ALA A 511 -16.70 -64.12 27.05
N GLU A 512 -15.74 -63.29 26.60
CA GLU A 512 -14.45 -63.57 25.93
C GLU A 512 -14.01 -62.26 25.20
N ARG A 513 -12.87 -61.63 25.53
CA ARG A 513 -11.46 -61.92 25.20
C ARG A 513 -11.11 -61.87 23.70
N GLY A 514 -10.09 -61.05 23.40
CA GLY A 514 -9.27 -61.04 22.16
C GLY A 514 -9.74 -59.98 21.16
N ARG A 515 -8.92 -59.04 20.67
CA ARG A 515 -7.46 -58.88 20.64
C ARG A 515 -7.07 -57.43 20.89
#